data_AF-K2AIN5-F1
#
_entry.id   AF-K2AIN5-F1
#
_cell.length_a   1.000
_cell.length_b   1.000
_cell.length_c   1.000
_cell.angle_alpha   90.00
_cell.angle_beta   90.00
_cell.angle_gamma   90.00
#
_symmetry.space_group_name_H-M   'P 1'
#
loop_
_entity.id
_entity.type
_entity.pdbx_description
1 polymer ?
#
loop_
_entity_poly.entity_id
_entity_poly.type
_entity_poly.pdbx_seq_one_letter_code
_entity_poly.pdbx_strand_id
1 'polypeptide(L)'
;MFGIVGIVVILVMVFGGFVIHGGNLTPIFHALPFEMIMIGGAAVGAFLVSNDLAAVKHTAKDVGKVFKGPKWKPADYRDLLC
;
A
#
# COMPACT_ATOMS: atom_id res chain seq x y z
N MET A 1 1.23 0.50 14.24
CA MET A 1 2.59 0.38 13.67
C MET A 1 2.76 1.47 12.62
N PHE A 2 3.95 2.07 12.54
CA PHE A 2 4.30 3.26 11.74
C PHE A 2 4.20 3.12 10.20
N GLY A 3 3.33 2.26 9.66
CA GLY A 3 3.28 1.93 8.23
C GLY A 3 3.09 3.14 7.31
N ILE A 4 2.18 4.05 7.66
CA ILE A 4 1.96 5.29 6.89
C ILE A 4 3.21 6.18 6.95
N VAL A 5 3.86 6.30 8.11
CA VAL A 5 5.08 7.09 8.28
C VAL A 5 6.22 6.53 7.43
N GLY A 6 6.37 5.20 7.40
CA GLY A 6 7.37 4.54 6.55
C GLY A 6 7.14 4.80 5.06
N ILE A 7 5.90 4.71 4.59
CA ILE A 7 5.56 5.02 3.18
C ILE A 7 5.91 6.47 2.83
N VAL A 8 5.58 7.42 3.71
CA VAL A 8 5.90 8.84 3.50
C VAL A 8 7.42 9.06 3.41
N VAL A 9 8.20 8.45 4.31
CA VAL A 9 9.66 8.55 4.28
C VAL A 9 10.24 8.02 2.98
N ILE A 10 9.74 6.88 2.48
CA ILE A 10 10.19 6.30 1.21
C ILE A 10 9.92 7.27 0.06
N LEU A 11 8.69 7.81 -0.05
CA LEU A 11 8.33 8.74 -1.12
C LEU A 11 9.19 10.01 -1.09
N VAL A 12 9.43 10.57 0.11
CA VAL A 12 10.28 11.76 0.27
C VAL A 12 11.72 11.47 -0.13
N MET A 13 12.28 10.32 0.24
CA MET A 13 13.66 10.00 -0.10
C MET A 13 13.84 9.72 -1.59
N VAL A 14 12.92 9.00 -2.22
CA VAL A 14 12.97 8.68 -3.66
C VAL A 14 12.75 9.92 -4.52
N PHE A 15 11.64 10.63 -4.33
CA PHE A 15 11.32 11.81 -5.14
C PHE A 15 12.16 13.02 -4.75
N GLY A 16 12.44 13.21 -3.45
CA GLY A 16 13.30 14.28 -2.97
C GLY A 16 14.73 14.14 -3.48
N GLY A 17 15.30 12.94 -3.43
CA GLY A 17 16.63 12.67 -4.00
C GLY A 17 16.68 12.92 -5.51
N PHE A 18 15.65 12.52 -6.26
CA PHE A 18 15.55 12.75 -7.69
C PHE A 18 15.49 14.25 -8.05
N VAL A 19 14.72 15.04 -7.29
CA VAL A 19 14.65 16.50 -7.48
C VAL A 19 15.97 17.19 -7.10
N ILE A 20 16.62 16.78 -6.00
CA ILE A 20 17.93 17.32 -5.58
C ILE A 20 19.01 17.04 -6.63
N HIS A 21 18.93 15.90 -7.33
CA HIS A 21 19.80 15.57 -8.46
C HIS A 21 19.51 16.40 -9.74
N GLY A 22 18.52 17.31 -9.71
CA GLY A 22 18.11 18.12 -10.85
C GLY A 22 17.14 17.42 -11.80
N GLY A 23 16.53 16.31 -11.38
CA GLY A 23 15.50 15.61 -12.13
C GLY A 23 14.20 16.41 -12.21
N ASN A 24 13.56 16.41 -13.38
CA ASN A 24 12.25 17.05 -13.58
C ASN A 24 11.12 16.04 -13.30
N LEU A 25 10.21 16.37 -12.39
CA LEU A 25 9.08 15.51 -12.04
C LEU A 25 7.94 15.51 -13.07
N THR A 26 7.89 16.50 -13.97
CA THR A 26 6.81 16.66 -14.96
C THR A 26 6.62 15.43 -15.86
N PRO A 27 7.68 14.83 -16.46
CA PRO A 27 7.53 13.60 -17.24
C PRO A 27 7.00 12.43 -16.41
N ILE A 28 7.43 12.32 -15.14
CA ILE A 28 6.98 11.27 -14.23
C ILE A 28 5.48 11.42 -13.98
N PHE A 29 5.01 12.61 -13.61
CA PHE A 29 3.58 12.83 -13.38
C PHE A 29 2.73 12.65 -14.65
N HIS A 30 3.27 12.94 -15.83
CA HIS A 30 2.58 12.71 -17.09
C HIS A 30 2.48 11.22 -17.43
N ALA A 31 3.51 10.43 -17.15
CA ALA A 31 3.54 8.99 -17.40
C ALA A 31 2.78 8.18 -16.33
N LEU A 32 2.76 8.66 -15.08
CA LEU A 32 2.15 8.00 -13.93
C LEU A 32 0.73 7.45 -14.16
N PRO A 33 -0.24 8.18 -14.74
CA PRO A 33 -1.57 7.61 -14.98
C PRO A 33 -1.55 6.42 -15.95
N PHE A 34 -0.73 6.49 -17.00
CA PHE A 34 -0.62 5.42 -17.98
C PHE A 34 0.10 4.21 -17.40
N GLU A 35 1.18 4.43 -16.65
CA GLU A 35 1.94 3.38 -15.98
C GLU A 35 1.12 2.71 -14.88
N MET A 36 0.30 3.45 -14.12
CA MET A 36 -0.60 2.88 -13.12
C MET A 36 -1.65 1.96 -13.77
N ILE A 37 -2.15 2.28 -14.97
CA ILE A 37 -3.07 1.41 -15.69
C ILE A 37 -2.34 0.18 -16.22
N MET A 38 -1.17 0.35 -16.84
CA MET A 38 -0.42 -0.77 -17.43
C MET A 38 0.15 -1.70 -16.36
N ILE A 39 0.96 -1.17 -15.43
CA ILE A 39 1.64 -1.94 -14.39
C ILE A 39 0.66 -2.33 -13.29
N GLY A 40 -0.16 -1.38 -12.82
CA GLY A 40 -1.15 -1.67 -11.78
C GLY A 40 -2.25 -2.60 -12.28
N GLY A 41 -2.73 -2.41 -13.50
CA GLY A 41 -3.68 -3.32 -14.14
C GLY A 41 -3.10 -4.72 -14.35
N ALA A 42 -1.84 -4.82 -14.78
CA ALA A 42 -1.15 -6.11 -14.90
C ALA A 42 -0.98 -6.80 -13.54
N ALA A 43 -0.59 -6.07 -12.49
CA ALA A 43 -0.45 -6.60 -11.14
C ALA A 43 -1.79 -7.12 -10.59
N VAL A 44 -2.87 -6.34 -10.75
CA VAL A 44 -4.22 -6.76 -10.33
C VAL A 44 -4.70 -7.95 -11.16
N GLY A 45 -4.51 -7.92 -12.48
CA GLY A 45 -4.87 -9.02 -13.37
C GLY A 45 -4.14 -10.32 -13.02
N ALA A 46 -2.82 -10.25 -12.83
CA ALA A 46 -2.01 -11.39 -12.42
C ALA A 46 -2.43 -11.94 -11.05
N PHE A 47 -2.75 -11.05 -10.09
CA PHE A 47 -3.27 -11.44 -8.79
C PHE A 47 -4.61 -12.18 -8.90
N LEU A 48 -5.53 -11.69 -9.73
CA LEU A 48 -6.84 -12.34 -9.94
C LEU A 48 -6.71 -13.70 -10.67
N VAL A 49 -5.81 -13.83 -11.64
CA VAL A 49 -5.57 -15.10 -12.35
C VAL A 49 -4.90 -16.14 -11.46
N SER A 50 -4.06 -15.72 -10.53
CA SER A 50 -3.28 -16.63 -9.66
C SER A 50 -4.00 -17.07 -8.38
N ASN A 51 -5.20 -16.53 -8.09
CA ASN A 51 -5.90 -16.78 -6.82
C ASN A 51 -7.36 -17.17 -7.05
N ASP A 52 -7.92 -17.92 -6.11
CA ASP A 52 -9.35 -18.20 -6.08
C ASP A 52 -10.14 -17.03 -5.45
N LEU A 53 -11.46 -17.03 -5.65
CA LEU A 53 -12.33 -15.94 -5.17
C LEU A 53 -12.29 -15.75 -3.65
N ALA A 54 -12.04 -16.82 -2.86
CA ALA A 54 -11.95 -16.69 -1.41
C ALA A 54 -10.66 -15.95 -1.00
N ALA A 55 -9.51 -16.31 -1.59
CA ALA A 55 -8.24 -15.64 -1.34
C ALA A 55 -8.26 -14.17 -1.78
N VAL A 56 -8.86 -13.85 -2.93
CA VAL A 56 -9.02 -12.46 -3.40
C VAL A 56 -9.80 -11.63 -2.38
N LYS A 57 -10.96 -12.13 -1.93
CA LYS A 57 -11.82 -11.44 -0.96
C LYS A 57 -11.13 -11.28 0.40
N HIS A 58 -10.41 -12.30 0.85
CA HIS A 58 -9.68 -12.26 2.11
C HIS A 58 -8.56 -11.20 2.07
N THR A 59 -7.76 -11.22 1.00
CA THR A 59 -6.67 -10.25 0.78
C THR A 59 -7.21 -8.83 0.75
N ALA A 60 -8.29 -8.56 0.02
CA ALA A 60 -8.90 -7.23 -0.02
C ALA A 60 -9.32 -6.72 1.37
N LYS A 61 -9.88 -7.61 2.21
CA LYS A 61 -10.26 -7.28 3.59
C LYS A 61 -9.03 -6.95 4.45
N ASP A 62 -7.95 -7.72 4.28
CA ASP A 62 -6.73 -7.57 5.06
C ASP A 62 -5.90 -6.36 4.65
N VAL A 63 -5.87 -5.99 3.37
CA VAL A 63 -5.26 -4.73 2.91
C VAL A 63 -5.84 -3.54 3.67
N GLY A 64 -7.17 -3.50 3.87
CA GLY A 64 -7.81 -2.47 4.69
C GLY A 64 -7.39 -2.52 6.17
N LYS A 65 -7.16 -3.71 6.73
CA LYS A 65 -6.69 -3.86 8.12
C LYS A 65 -5.26 -3.36 8.30
N VAL A 66 -4.39 -3.50 7.31
CA VAL A 66 -2.99 -3.03 7.38
C VAL A 66 -2.92 -1.53 7.66
N PHE A 67 -3.78 -0.74 7.02
CA PHE A 67 -3.85 0.71 7.25
C PHE A 67 -4.59 1.09 8.53
N LYS A 68 -5.59 0.30 8.95
CA LYS A 68 -6.40 0.59 10.14
C LYS A 68 -5.73 0.13 11.45
N GLY A 69 -4.88 -0.90 11.38
CA GLY A 69 -4.22 -1.56 12.50
C GLY A 69 -5.19 -2.35 13.39
N PRO A 70 -4.77 -3.47 13.98
CA PRO A 70 -5.51 -4.08 15.08
C PRO A 70 -5.38 -3.18 16.31
N LYS A 71 -6.45 -2.48 16.67
CA LYS A 71 -6.49 -1.68 17.89
C LYS A 71 -7.11 -2.52 19.00
N TRP A 72 -6.32 -3.47 19.52
CA TRP A 72 -6.69 -4.19 20.73
C TRP A 72 -6.80 -3.19 21.87
N LYS A 73 -7.98 -3.10 22.46
CA LYS A 73 -8.26 -2.24 23.60
C LYS A 73 -7.78 -2.94 24.87
N PRO A 74 -7.42 -2.19 25.92
CA PRO A 74 -7.14 -2.78 27.23
C PRO A 74 -8.24 -3.71 27.74
N ALA A 75 -9.50 -3.45 27.36
CA ALA A 75 -10.64 -4.32 27.66
C ALA A 75 -10.56 -5.68 26.94
N ASP A 76 -10.16 -5.70 25.66
CA ASP A 76 -10.02 -6.94 24.88
C ASP A 76 -8.97 -7.89 25.49
N TYR A 77 -7.96 -7.34 26.18
CA TYR A 77 -6.97 -8.13 26.93
C TYR A 77 -7.49 -8.62 28.29
N ARG A 78 -8.43 -7.91 28.92
CA ARG A 78 -9.04 -8.34 30.19
C ARG A 78 -10.07 -9.45 29.96
N ASP A 79 -10.88 -9.34 28.91
CA ASP A 79 -11.88 -10.36 28.52
C ASP A 79 -11.24 -11.70 28.09
N LEU A 80 -9.94 -11.73 27.79
CA LEU A 80 -9.20 -12.97 27.50
C LEU A 80 -8.67 -13.68 28.75
N LEU A 81 -8.58 -12.98 29.90
CA LEU A 81 -7.96 -13.45 31.14
C LEU A 81 -8.97 -13.70 32.28
N CYS A 82 -10.24 -13.38 32.06
CA CYS A 82 -11.37 -13.66 32.94
C CYS A 82 -12.28 -14.70 32.30
#